data_AF-A0A558BKA4-F1
#
_entry.id   AF-A0A558BKA4-F1
#
_cell.length_a   1.000
_cell.length_b   1.000
_cell.length_c   1.000
_cell.angle_alpha   90.00
_cell.angle_beta   90.00
_cell.angle_gamma   90.00
#
_symmetry.space_group_name_H-M   'P 1'
#
loop_
_entity.id
_entity.type
_entity.pdbx_description
1 polymer ?
#
loop_
_entity_poly.entity_id
_entity_poly.type
_entity_poly.pdbx_seq_one_letter_code
_entity_poly.pdbx_strand_id
1 'polypeptide(L)'
;MKINRLKLSLNRSFINTIVPEIRPTAAQEATWRTHLGIASPAVDYVACVYCGQQRATQLDHFRSLVGKSNPAERGRPTGWVTDIFNLVPCCGTCNSSKAGQNWRVWMNGNAKNSPRQLLSADKLAKRMAALARFEEWSTPLATRLDVLAIVGPDEWAAYEAEMAAVDVLLQTARLRSDRFHRHLQQAYKEAQASTAIAAPTPGEPAL
;
A
#
# COMPACT_ATOMS: atom_id res chain seq x y z
N MET A 1 10.51 0.45 -14.50
CA MET A 1 9.68 1.04 -13.41
C MET A 1 8.40 0.26 -13.04
N LYS A 2 7.83 -0.60 -13.91
CA LYS A 2 6.59 -1.35 -13.60
C LYS A 2 6.80 -2.62 -12.74
N ILE A 3 7.93 -3.32 -12.88
CA ILE A 3 8.16 -4.60 -12.19
C ILE A 3 8.44 -4.46 -10.69
N ASN A 4 9.22 -3.47 -10.26
CA ASN A 4 9.48 -3.25 -8.83
C ASN A 4 8.19 -2.94 -8.05
N ARG A 5 7.24 -2.22 -8.68
CA ARG A 5 5.91 -1.99 -8.10
C ARG A 5 5.08 -3.27 -8.02
N LEU A 6 5.12 -4.11 -9.05
CA LEU A 6 4.45 -5.41 -9.04
C LEU A 6 5.04 -6.34 -7.97
N LYS A 7 6.37 -6.42 -7.86
CA LYS A 7 7.07 -7.19 -6.80
C LYS A 7 6.64 -6.74 -5.41
N LEU A 8 6.63 -5.43 -5.16
CA LEU A 8 6.15 -4.89 -3.89
C LEU A 8 4.67 -5.22 -3.60
N SER A 9 3.83 -5.20 -4.63
CA SER A 9 2.42 -5.59 -4.51
C SER A 9 2.27 -7.07 -4.18
N LEU A 10 3.08 -7.92 -4.83
CA LEU A 10 3.05 -9.36 -4.64
C LEU A 10 3.55 -9.75 -3.25
N ASN A 11 4.72 -9.24 -2.83
CA ASN A 11 5.24 -9.45 -1.49
C ASN A 11 4.22 -9.02 -0.42
N ARG A 12 3.57 -7.87 -0.63
CA ARG A 12 2.50 -7.42 0.27
C ARG A 12 1.33 -8.39 0.31
N SER A 13 0.91 -8.94 -0.83
CA SER A 13 -0.17 -9.94 -0.89
C SER A 13 0.18 -11.17 -0.08
N PHE A 14 1.38 -11.71 -0.26
CA PHE A 14 1.83 -12.90 0.47
C PHE A 14 1.95 -12.65 1.97
N ILE A 15 2.49 -11.49 2.37
CA ILE A 15 2.54 -11.11 3.78
C ILE A 15 1.14 -11.01 4.38
N ASN A 16 0.19 -10.39 3.67
CA ASN A 16 -1.19 -10.31 4.14
C ASN A 16 -1.82 -11.71 4.31
N THR A 17 -1.38 -12.73 3.59
CA THR A 17 -1.88 -14.11 3.73
C THR A 17 -1.37 -14.80 4.99
N ILE A 18 -0.12 -14.54 5.40
CA ILE A 18 0.48 -15.18 6.60
C ILE A 18 0.19 -14.41 7.89
N VAL A 19 -0.18 -13.13 7.80
CA VAL A 19 -0.47 -12.30 8.98
C VAL A 19 -1.88 -12.62 9.50
N PRO A 20 -2.04 -12.97 10.79
CA PRO A 20 -3.36 -13.15 11.38
C PRO A 20 -4.25 -11.92 11.24
N GLU A 21 -5.50 -12.15 10.84
CA GLU A 21 -6.55 -11.12 10.75
C GLU A 21 -7.64 -11.38 11.79
N ILE A 22 -7.63 -10.55 12.84
CA ILE A 22 -8.61 -10.54 13.92
C ILE A 22 -9.41 -9.25 13.78
N ARG A 23 -10.59 -9.33 13.17
CA ARG A 23 -11.43 -8.13 13.00
C ARG A 23 -11.92 -7.60 14.36
N PRO A 24 -11.87 -6.28 14.60
CA PRO A 24 -12.44 -5.69 15.81
C PRO A 24 -13.95 -5.95 15.90
N THR A 25 -14.44 -6.19 17.12
CA THR A 25 -15.89 -6.17 17.40
C THR A 25 -16.42 -4.73 17.41
N ALA A 26 -17.73 -4.55 17.30
CA ALA A 26 -18.35 -3.22 17.38
C ALA A 26 -18.04 -2.49 18.71
N ALA A 27 -17.94 -3.22 19.83
CA ALA A 27 -17.60 -2.65 21.14
C ALA A 27 -16.14 -2.18 21.18
N GLN A 28 -15.24 -3.02 20.66
CA GLN A 28 -13.83 -2.67 20.43
C GLN A 28 -13.71 -1.43 19.53
N GLU A 29 -14.51 -1.38 18.46
CA GLU A 29 -14.56 -0.20 17.59
C GLU A 29 -15.11 1.06 18.27
N ALA A 30 -15.87 0.95 19.36
CA ALA A 30 -16.23 2.12 20.15
C ALA A 30 -15.03 2.61 20.96
N THR A 31 -14.28 1.69 21.58
CA THR A 31 -13.12 1.99 22.44
C THR A 31 -12.05 2.81 21.72
N TRP A 32 -11.56 2.35 20.56
CA TRP A 32 -10.52 3.10 19.85
C TRP A 32 -11.01 4.46 19.30
N ARG A 33 -12.31 4.64 19.01
CA ARG A 33 -12.88 5.92 18.52
C ARG A 33 -12.79 6.97 19.62
N THR A 34 -12.96 6.55 20.88
CA THR A 34 -12.72 7.37 22.07
C THR A 34 -11.26 7.80 22.16
N HIS A 35 -10.30 6.87 22.06
CA HIS A 35 -8.87 7.19 22.13
C HIS A 35 -8.42 8.12 20.99
N LEU A 36 -8.92 7.88 19.78
CA LEU A 36 -8.64 8.70 18.60
C LEU A 36 -9.40 10.04 18.61
N GLY A 37 -10.35 10.24 19.52
CA GLY A 37 -11.14 11.48 19.62
C GLY A 37 -11.95 11.77 18.35
N ILE A 38 -12.44 10.73 17.67
CA ILE A 38 -13.17 10.82 16.39
C ILE A 38 -14.67 10.48 16.53
N ALA A 39 -15.15 10.22 17.75
CA ALA A 39 -16.57 10.12 18.03
C ALA A 39 -17.19 11.52 17.95
N SER A 40 -17.92 11.80 16.87
CA SER A 40 -18.75 13.00 16.76
C SER A 40 -20.21 12.57 16.85
N PRO A 41 -20.97 13.01 17.87
CA PRO A 41 -22.41 12.76 17.95
C PRO A 41 -23.20 13.41 16.80
N ALA A 42 -22.59 14.36 16.08
CA ALA A 42 -23.26 15.19 15.08
C ALA A 42 -23.21 14.65 13.65
N VAL A 43 -22.45 13.58 13.39
CA VAL A 43 -22.36 12.97 12.05
C VAL A 43 -22.42 11.44 12.15
N ASP A 44 -23.13 10.82 11.21
CA ASP A 44 -23.35 9.37 11.12
C ASP A 44 -22.14 8.59 10.59
N TYR A 45 -21.03 9.27 10.32
CA TYR A 45 -19.83 8.67 9.75
C TYR A 45 -18.58 8.92 10.61
N VAL A 46 -17.64 7.98 10.51
CA VAL A 46 -16.31 8.11 11.12
C VAL A 46 -15.41 8.92 10.18
N ALA A 47 -14.86 10.02 10.66
CA ALA A 47 -13.89 10.80 9.90
C ALA A 47 -12.52 10.10 9.85
N CYS A 48 -11.77 10.30 8.76
CA CYS A 48 -10.40 9.85 8.63
C CYS A 48 -9.54 10.38 9.78
N VAL A 49 -8.84 9.51 10.50
CA VAL A 49 -8.06 9.94 11.66
C VAL A 49 -6.85 10.80 11.30
N TYR A 50 -6.35 10.66 10.08
CA TYR A 50 -5.17 11.40 9.61
C TYR A 50 -5.49 12.83 9.18
N CYS A 51 -6.40 13.00 8.22
CA CYS A 51 -6.73 14.33 7.71
C CYS A 51 -7.95 14.95 8.40
N GLY A 52 -8.89 14.15 8.89
CA GLY A 52 -10.18 14.63 9.42
C GLY A 52 -11.07 15.34 8.40
N GLN A 53 -10.72 15.34 7.11
CA GLN A 53 -11.43 16.05 6.04
C GLN A 53 -12.41 15.16 5.25
N GLN A 54 -12.20 13.84 5.29
CA GLN A 54 -12.97 12.87 4.51
C GLN A 54 -13.51 11.76 5.42
N ARG A 55 -14.60 11.12 4.99
CA ARG A 55 -15.08 9.88 5.61
C ARG A 55 -13.99 8.81 5.55
N ALA A 56 -13.84 8.06 6.64
CA ALA A 56 -13.04 6.85 6.65
C ALA A 56 -13.75 5.78 5.81
N THR A 57 -13.05 5.26 4.81
CA THR A 57 -13.58 4.26 3.88
C THR A 57 -12.91 2.89 4.08
N GLN A 58 -11.90 2.83 4.94
CA GLN A 58 -11.10 1.65 5.20
C GLN A 58 -10.35 1.79 6.53
N LEU A 59 -9.71 0.71 6.95
CA LEU A 59 -8.79 0.69 8.08
C LEU A 59 -7.34 0.66 7.56
N ASP A 60 -6.47 1.46 8.14
CA ASP A 60 -5.02 1.41 7.89
C ASP A 60 -4.32 0.66 9.01
N HIS A 61 -3.27 -0.07 8.66
CA HIS A 61 -2.35 -0.65 9.62
C HIS A 61 -1.46 0.45 10.20
N PHE A 62 -1.74 0.84 11.44
CA PHE A 62 -1.04 1.90 12.16
C PHE A 62 0.47 1.64 12.17
N ARG A 63 0.86 0.41 12.53
CA ARG A 63 2.21 -0.16 12.40
C ARG A 63 2.23 -1.07 11.16
N SER A 64 3.22 -0.88 10.29
CA SER A 64 3.26 -1.58 9.00
C SER A 64 3.43 -3.09 9.16
N LEU A 65 2.68 -3.88 8.39
CA LEU A 65 2.86 -5.33 8.29
C LEU A 65 4.13 -5.71 7.49
N VAL A 66 4.59 -4.82 6.61
CA VAL A 66 5.71 -5.09 5.69
C VAL A 66 6.85 -4.15 6.02
N GLY A 67 8.05 -4.68 6.24
CA GLY A 67 9.25 -3.90 6.50
C GLY A 67 9.63 -3.03 5.30
N LYS A 68 10.00 -1.77 5.56
CA LYS A 68 10.33 -0.77 4.52
C LYS A 68 11.60 0.04 4.79
N SER A 69 12.03 0.08 6.05
CA SER A 69 12.98 1.07 6.56
C SER A 69 14.44 0.71 6.29
N ASN A 70 14.81 -0.56 6.45
CA ASN A 70 16.17 -1.05 6.20
C ASN A 70 16.18 -2.15 5.11
N PRO A 71 17.33 -2.40 4.44
CA PRO A 71 17.43 -3.42 3.40
C PRO A 71 17.13 -4.85 3.88
N ALA A 72 17.49 -5.17 5.14
CA ALA A 72 17.34 -6.52 5.71
C ALA A 72 15.88 -6.90 5.99
N GLU A 73 15.00 -5.92 6.19
CA GLU A 73 13.57 -6.10 6.46
C GLU A 73 12.69 -5.76 5.25
N ARG A 74 13.26 -5.22 4.17
CA ARG A 74 12.48 -4.74 3.03
C ARG A 74 11.68 -5.87 2.40
N GLY A 75 10.35 -5.75 2.46
CA GLY A 75 9.46 -6.74 1.87
C GLY A 75 9.32 -8.03 2.69
N ARG A 76 9.77 -8.04 3.95
CA ARG A 76 9.56 -9.10 4.94
C ARG A 76 8.44 -8.71 5.92
N PRO A 77 7.76 -9.69 6.56
CA PRO A 77 6.79 -9.39 7.61
C PRO A 77 7.49 -8.74 8.82
N THR A 78 6.85 -7.76 9.44
CA THR A 78 7.38 -7.08 10.64
C THR A 78 7.04 -7.80 11.94
N GLY A 79 6.13 -8.79 11.87
CA GLY A 79 5.54 -9.48 13.01
C GLY A 79 4.27 -8.81 13.55
N TRP A 80 3.97 -7.56 13.18
CA TRP A 80 2.70 -6.94 13.57
C TRP A 80 1.51 -7.69 12.95
N VAL A 81 0.41 -7.76 13.70
CA VAL A 81 -0.82 -8.43 13.26
C VAL A 81 -1.89 -7.45 12.79
N THR A 82 -2.95 -7.98 12.18
CA THR A 82 -4.14 -7.20 11.84
C THR A 82 -5.16 -7.37 12.95
N ASP A 83 -5.19 -6.42 13.91
CA ASP A 83 -6.15 -6.40 15.02
C ASP A 83 -6.56 -4.96 15.39
N ILE A 84 -7.40 -4.81 16.41
CA ILE A 84 -7.82 -3.49 16.89
C ILE A 84 -6.65 -2.59 17.32
N PHE A 85 -5.60 -3.15 17.91
CA PHE A 85 -4.48 -2.38 18.44
C PHE A 85 -3.56 -1.89 17.32
N ASN A 86 -3.70 -2.44 16.12
CA ASN A 86 -2.92 -2.04 14.95
C ASN A 86 -3.74 -1.47 13.80
N LEU A 87 -5.06 -1.32 13.93
CA LEU A 87 -5.90 -0.73 12.90
C LEU A 87 -6.32 0.69 13.30
N VAL A 88 -6.52 1.58 12.32
CA VAL A 88 -7.14 2.90 12.52
C VAL A 88 -8.00 3.31 11.32
N PRO A 89 -9.13 4.01 11.50
CA PRO A 89 -9.99 4.43 10.40
C PRO A 89 -9.37 5.56 9.57
N CYS A 90 -9.31 5.39 8.25
CA CYS A 90 -8.74 6.37 7.34
C CYS A 90 -9.45 6.42 5.98
N CYS A 91 -9.21 7.49 5.21
CA CYS A 91 -9.66 7.58 3.82
C CYS A 91 -8.67 6.91 2.84
N GLY A 92 -9.16 6.59 1.64
CA GLY A 92 -8.39 6.08 0.49
C GLY A 92 -7.07 6.81 0.26
N THR A 93 -7.14 8.14 0.18
CA THR A 93 -6.02 9.02 -0.15
C THR A 93 -4.93 9.02 0.92
N CYS A 94 -5.30 9.10 2.19
CA CYS A 94 -4.33 9.10 3.29
C CYS A 94 -3.61 7.77 3.42
N ASN A 95 -4.33 6.64 3.37
CA ASN A 95 -3.72 5.30 3.42
C ASN A 95 -2.71 5.10 2.29
N SER A 96 -3.11 5.48 1.07
CA SER A 96 -2.25 5.37 -0.12
C SER A 96 -1.02 6.27 -0.02
N SER A 97 -1.16 7.48 0.54
CA SER A 97 -0.04 8.40 0.76
C SER A 97 0.91 7.91 1.86
N LYS A 98 0.38 7.40 2.98
CA LYS A 98 1.18 6.81 4.06
C LYS A 98 2.01 5.64 3.55
N ALA A 99 1.40 4.80 2.72
CA ALA A 99 2.06 3.66 2.07
C ALA A 99 2.87 2.84 3.09
N GLY A 100 2.31 2.55 4.26
CA GLY A 100 2.98 1.76 5.31
C GLY A 100 4.19 2.43 5.98
N GLN A 101 4.45 3.71 5.77
CA GLN A 101 5.45 4.44 6.56
C GLN A 101 5.00 4.57 8.03
N ASN A 102 5.95 4.82 8.92
CA ASN A 102 5.63 5.23 10.28
C ASN A 102 4.76 6.50 10.24
N TRP A 103 3.64 6.49 10.97
CA TRP A 103 2.65 7.55 10.92
C TRP A 103 3.23 8.92 11.29
N ARG A 104 4.10 9.00 12.32
CA ARG A 104 4.69 10.25 12.82
C ARG A 104 5.66 10.84 11.81
N VAL A 105 6.48 9.99 11.18
CA VAL A 105 7.40 10.39 10.09
C VAL A 105 6.61 10.86 8.87
N TRP A 106 5.61 10.10 8.43
CA TRP A 106 4.83 10.42 7.25
C TRP A 106 4.00 11.70 7.44
N MET A 107 3.33 11.86 8.58
CA MET A 107 2.48 13.03 8.85
C MET A 107 3.28 14.33 8.87
N ASN A 108 4.52 14.31 9.35
CA ASN A 108 5.45 15.45 9.32
C ASN A 108 6.25 15.57 8.01
N GLY A 109 6.17 14.57 7.13
CA GLY A 109 6.93 14.52 5.89
C GLY A 109 6.33 15.35 4.77
N ASN A 110 7.05 15.40 3.64
CA ASN A 110 6.66 16.11 2.43
C ASN A 110 6.00 15.20 1.38
N ALA A 111 5.54 14.01 1.77
CA ALA A 111 4.85 13.12 0.86
C ALA A 111 3.58 13.81 0.32
N LYS A 112 3.29 13.62 -0.97
CA LYS A 112 2.06 14.15 -1.57
C LYS A 112 0.85 13.65 -0.77
N ASN A 113 -0.03 14.57 -0.39
CA ASN A 113 -1.21 14.31 0.45
C ASN A 113 -0.90 13.86 1.90
N SER A 114 0.31 14.08 2.41
CA SER A 114 0.56 13.95 3.86
C SER A 114 -0.23 15.02 4.63
N PRO A 115 -0.64 14.77 5.87
CA PRO A 115 -1.32 15.76 6.69
C PRO A 115 -0.60 17.10 6.83
N ARG A 116 0.74 17.15 6.85
CA ARG A 116 1.50 18.41 6.80
C ARG A 116 1.24 19.26 5.56
N GLN A 117 0.95 18.63 4.41
CA GLN A 117 0.61 19.34 3.18
C GLN A 117 -0.86 19.77 3.12
N LEU A 118 -1.73 19.17 3.94
CA LEU A 118 -3.20 19.33 3.86
C LEU A 118 -3.80 20.15 5.00
N LEU A 119 -3.11 20.27 6.13
CA LEU A 119 -3.64 20.83 7.38
C LEU A 119 -2.82 22.04 7.83
N SER A 120 -3.48 22.97 8.53
CA SER A 120 -2.77 23.97 9.34
C SER A 120 -2.00 23.32 10.48
N ALA A 121 -0.98 24.00 11.01
CA ALA A 121 -0.15 23.50 12.10
C ALA A 121 -0.98 23.04 13.32
N ASP A 122 -1.98 23.83 13.72
CA ASP A 122 -2.85 23.48 14.85
C ASP A 122 -3.69 22.22 14.60
N LYS A 123 -4.24 22.08 13.39
CA LYS A 123 -5.03 20.90 13.00
C LYS A 123 -4.13 19.67 12.96
N LEU A 124 -2.92 19.80 12.41
CA LEU A 124 -1.93 18.72 12.39
C LEU A 124 -1.56 18.30 13.81
N ALA A 125 -1.21 19.25 14.69
CA ALA A 125 -0.82 18.98 16.07
C ALA A 125 -1.94 18.26 16.85
N LYS A 126 -3.20 18.70 16.73
CA LYS A 126 -4.35 18.03 17.35
C LYS A 126 -4.50 16.57 16.90
N ARG A 127 -4.34 16.30 15.59
CA ARG A 127 -4.43 14.94 15.05
C ARG A 127 -3.27 14.07 15.50
N MET A 128 -2.06 14.60 15.51
CA MET A 128 -0.89 13.89 16.01
C MET A 128 -1.00 13.55 17.49
N ALA A 129 -1.52 14.46 18.32
CA ALA A 129 -1.77 14.19 19.74
C ALA A 129 -2.78 13.05 19.92
N ALA A 130 -3.85 13.02 19.12
CA ALA A 130 -4.82 11.93 19.16
C ALA A 130 -4.20 10.56 18.80
N LEU A 131 -3.36 10.52 17.76
CA LEU A 131 -2.64 9.30 17.36
C LEU A 131 -1.57 8.88 18.38
N ALA A 132 -0.92 9.83 19.05
CA ALA A 132 0.01 9.52 20.13
C ALA A 132 -0.70 8.84 21.31
N ARG A 133 -1.88 9.34 21.74
CA ARG A 133 -2.69 8.68 22.78
C ARG A 133 -3.12 7.27 22.37
N PHE A 134 -3.48 7.07 21.10
CA PHE A 134 -3.80 5.75 20.58
C PHE A 134 -2.56 4.85 20.57
N GLU A 135 -1.40 5.36 20.17
CA GLU A 135 -0.13 4.64 20.20
C GLU A 135 0.22 4.21 21.63
N GLU A 136 0.11 5.10 22.61
CA GLU A 136 0.34 4.81 24.03
C GLU A 136 -0.62 3.74 24.56
N TRP A 137 -1.92 3.86 24.27
CA TRP A 137 -2.93 2.87 24.69
C TRP A 137 -2.73 1.51 24.03
N SER A 138 -2.46 1.50 22.72
CA SER A 138 -2.42 0.26 21.94
C SER A 138 -1.09 -0.48 22.08
N THR A 139 0.03 0.20 22.33
CA THR A 139 1.37 -0.43 22.35
C THR A 139 1.52 -1.58 23.36
N PRO A 140 1.07 -1.47 24.63
CA PRO A 140 1.18 -2.59 25.57
C PRO A 140 0.26 -3.78 25.21
N LEU A 141 -0.74 -3.57 24.36
CA LEU A 141 -1.73 -4.57 23.94
C LEU A 141 -1.46 -5.12 22.53
N ALA A 142 -0.64 -4.43 21.75
CA ALA A 142 -0.37 -4.78 20.36
C ALA A 142 0.50 -6.03 20.28
N THR A 143 0.05 -6.99 19.49
CA THR A 143 0.78 -8.25 19.31
C THR A 143 1.82 -8.12 18.21
N ARG A 144 3.06 -8.50 18.52
CA ARG A 144 4.14 -8.68 17.55
C ARG A 144 4.66 -10.11 17.64
N LEU A 145 4.47 -10.86 16.56
CA LEU A 145 4.90 -12.24 16.45
C LEU A 145 6.36 -12.33 16.01
N ASP A 146 7.13 -13.20 16.65
CA ASP A 146 8.38 -13.68 16.10
C ASP A 146 8.08 -14.79 15.10
N VAL A 147 7.86 -14.39 13.84
CA VAL A 147 7.45 -15.31 12.77
C VAL A 147 8.46 -16.44 12.62
N LEU A 148 9.76 -16.14 12.67
CA LEU A 148 10.82 -17.14 12.50
C LEU A 148 10.81 -18.15 13.64
N ALA A 149 10.66 -17.68 14.88
CA ALA A 149 10.57 -18.59 16.03
C ALA A 149 9.31 -19.48 16.00
N ILE A 150 8.20 -18.98 15.43
CA ILE A 150 6.93 -19.72 15.33
C ILE A 150 6.97 -20.78 14.24
N VAL A 151 7.42 -20.42 13.02
CA VAL A 151 7.39 -21.35 11.87
C VAL A 151 8.62 -22.25 11.81
N GLY A 152 9.72 -21.83 12.44
CA GLY A 152 11.00 -22.52 12.39
C GLY A 152 11.86 -22.09 11.20
N PRO A 153 13.20 -22.24 11.31
CA PRO A 153 14.14 -21.76 10.30
C PRO A 153 14.03 -22.49 8.96
N ASP A 154 13.72 -23.79 8.98
CA ASP A 154 13.68 -24.62 7.75
C ASP A 154 12.47 -24.27 6.88
N GLU A 155 11.28 -24.19 7.48
CA GLU A 155 10.05 -23.77 6.79
C GLU A 155 10.17 -22.34 6.27
N TRP A 156 10.75 -21.44 7.09
CA TRP A 156 11.00 -20.06 6.67
C TRP A 156 11.95 -19.99 5.47
N ALA A 157 13.05 -20.76 5.49
CA ALA A 157 14.01 -20.80 4.39
C ALA A 157 13.38 -21.36 3.11
N ALA A 158 12.54 -22.39 3.22
CA ALA A 158 11.79 -22.94 2.08
C ALA A 158 10.87 -21.88 1.46
N TYR A 159 10.09 -21.19 2.30
CA TYR A 159 9.22 -20.09 1.87
C TYR A 159 9.99 -18.95 1.20
N GLU A 160 11.14 -18.53 1.75
CA GLU A 160 11.98 -17.50 1.13
C GLU A 160 12.55 -17.94 -0.24
N ALA A 161 12.90 -19.23 -0.38
CA ALA A 161 13.37 -19.78 -1.64
C ALA A 161 12.28 -19.77 -2.72
N GLU A 162 11.04 -20.14 -2.38
CA GLU A 162 9.89 -20.07 -3.29
C GLU A 162 9.61 -18.63 -3.74
N MET A 163 9.62 -17.69 -2.79
CA MET A 163 9.44 -16.27 -3.07
C MET A 163 10.55 -15.73 -3.99
N ALA A 164 11.79 -16.18 -3.83
CA ALA A 164 12.90 -15.84 -4.72
C ALA A 164 12.69 -16.43 -6.14
N ALA A 165 12.21 -17.67 -6.24
CA ALA A 165 11.90 -18.30 -7.53
C ALA A 165 10.79 -17.54 -8.29
N VAL A 166 9.74 -17.09 -7.59
CA VAL A 166 8.68 -16.26 -8.16
C VAL A 166 9.24 -14.93 -8.70
N ASP A 167 10.17 -14.28 -7.99
CA ASP A 167 10.82 -13.05 -8.46
C ASP A 167 11.60 -13.28 -9.76
N VAL A 168 12.36 -14.38 -9.85
CA VAL A 168 13.11 -14.76 -11.06
C VAL A 168 12.16 -14.98 -12.25
N LEU A 169 11.04 -15.68 -12.02
CA LEU A 169 10.04 -15.93 -13.05
C LEU A 169 9.38 -14.63 -13.53
N LEU A 170 9.04 -13.73 -12.62
CA LEU A 170 8.48 -12.41 -12.97
C LEU A 170 9.44 -11.59 -13.83
N GLN A 171 10.72 -11.57 -13.48
CA GLN A 171 11.76 -10.86 -14.25
C GLN A 171 11.93 -11.48 -15.65
N THR A 172 11.96 -12.80 -15.73
CA THR A 172 12.08 -13.54 -17.00
C THR A 172 10.89 -13.29 -17.91
N ALA A 173 9.67 -13.42 -17.39
CA ALA A 173 8.43 -13.15 -18.12
C ALA A 173 8.39 -11.71 -18.62
N ARG A 174 8.87 -10.76 -17.80
CA ARG A 174 8.94 -9.35 -18.17
C ARG A 174 9.87 -9.10 -19.35
N LEU A 175 11.10 -9.64 -19.32
CA LEU A 175 12.05 -9.49 -20.43
C LEU A 175 11.48 -10.06 -21.73
N ARG A 176 10.77 -11.18 -21.65
CA ARG A 176 10.08 -11.78 -22.80
C ARG A 176 8.95 -10.88 -23.31
N SER A 177 8.12 -10.34 -22.42
CA SER A 177 7.05 -9.40 -22.76
C SER A 177 7.57 -8.12 -23.41
N ASP A 178 8.67 -7.54 -22.91
CA ASP A 178 9.28 -6.34 -23.51
C ASP A 178 9.79 -6.63 -24.93
N ARG A 179 10.31 -7.83 -25.20
CA ARG A 179 10.70 -8.26 -26.55
C ARG A 179 9.49 -8.44 -27.46
N PHE A 180 8.43 -9.10 -27.01
CA PHE A 180 7.18 -9.22 -27.77
C PHE A 180 6.59 -7.86 -28.12
N HIS A 181 6.57 -6.93 -27.15
CA HIS A 181 6.09 -5.57 -27.38
C HIS A 181 6.86 -4.87 -28.51
N ARG A 182 8.20 -5.00 -28.54
CA ARG A 182 9.02 -4.43 -29.62
C ARG A 182 8.69 -5.04 -30.99
N HIS A 183 8.55 -6.37 -31.07
CA HIS A 183 8.23 -7.03 -32.32
C HIS A 183 6.84 -6.61 -32.84
N LEU A 184 5.84 -6.59 -31.96
CA LEU A 184 4.48 -6.16 -32.30
C LEU A 184 4.44 -4.69 -32.73
N GLN A 185 5.19 -3.82 -32.04
CA GLN A 185 5.27 -2.40 -32.39
C GLN A 185 5.94 -2.18 -33.75
N GLN A 186 6.98 -2.95 -34.08
CA GLN A 186 7.64 -2.88 -35.38
C GLN A 186 6.70 -3.34 -36.50
N ALA A 187 6.08 -4.52 -36.35
CA ALA A 187 5.12 -5.04 -37.31
C ALA A 187 3.94 -4.08 -37.53
N TYR A 188 3.45 -3.43 -36.48
CA TYR A 188 2.41 -2.41 -36.58
C TYR A 188 2.85 -1.20 -37.41
N LYS A 189 4.06 -0.68 -37.19
CA LYS A 189 4.60 0.44 -37.96
C LYS A 189 4.79 0.10 -39.44
N GLU A 190 5.28 -1.11 -39.72
CA GLU A 190 5.44 -1.61 -41.09
C GLU A 190 4.10 -1.70 -41.81
N ALA A 191 3.07 -2.28 -41.16
CA ALA A 191 1.72 -2.36 -41.71
C ALA A 191 1.13 -0.97 -42.01
N GLN A 192 1.33 0.01 -41.12
CA GLN A 192 0.89 1.38 -41.35
C GLN A 192 1.62 2.05 -42.52
N ALA A 193 2.94 1.86 -42.65
CA ALA A 193 3.71 2.39 -43.75
C ALA A 193 3.27 1.80 -45.10
N SER A 194 3.00 0.49 -45.15
CA SER A 194 2.49 -0.18 -46.35
C SER A 194 1.07 0.27 -46.75
N THR A 195 0.24 0.63 -45.78
CA THR A 195 -1.13 1.13 -46.04
C THR A 195 -1.13 2.60 -46.47
N ALA A 196 -0.20 3.41 -45.96
CA ALA A 196 -0.04 4.81 -46.35
C ALA A 196 0.46 5.01 -47.79
N ILE A 197 1.20 4.04 -48.35
CA ILE A 197 1.66 4.05 -49.75
C ILE A 197 0.51 3.67 -50.72
N ALA A 198 -0.55 3.02 -50.24
CA ALA A 198 -1.69 2.59 -51.05
C ALA A 198 -2.83 3.62 -51.15
N ALA A 199 -2.67 4.83 -50.60
CA ALA A 199 -3.65 5.90 -50.79
C ALA A 199 -3.62 6.36 -52.27
N PRO A 200 -4.74 6.26 -53.02
CA PRO A 200 -4.75 6.62 -54.42
C PRO A 200 -4.47 8.12 -54.59
N THR A 201 -3.58 8.43 -55.54
CA THR A 201 -3.26 9.80 -55.96
C THR A 201 -4.56 10.49 -56.43
N PRO A 202 -4.91 11.68 -55.92
CA PRO A 202 -6.07 12.39 -56.42
C PRO A 202 -5.81 12.88 -57.84
N GLY A 203 -6.55 12.33 -58.80
CA GLY A 203 -6.89 12.98 -60.07
C GLY A 203 -5.80 12.99 -61.15
N GLU A 204 -5.75 11.92 -61.93
CA GLU A 204 -5.47 12.05 -63.36
C GLU A 204 -6.78 12.49 -64.05
N PRO A 205 -6.81 13.59 -64.82
CA PRO A 205 -8.02 14.05 -65.47
C PRO A 205 -8.39 13.11 -66.63
N ALA A 206 -9.65 12.70 -66.65
CA ALA A 206 -10.21 11.90 -67.73
C ALA A 206 -10.14 12.68 -69.07
N LEU A 207 -9.55 12.04 -70.09
CA LEU A 207 -9.73 12.37 -71.50
C LEU A 207 -10.65 11.34 -72.14
#